data_AF-A0A359B608-F1
#
_entry.id   AF-A0A359B608-F1
#
_cell.length_a   1.000
_cell.length_b   1.000
_cell.length_c   1.000
_cell.angle_alpha   90.00
_cell.angle_beta   90.00
_cell.angle_gamma   90.00
#
_symmetry.space_group_name_H-M   'P 1'
#
loop_
_entity.id
_entity.type
_entity.pdbx_description
1 polymer ?
#
loop_
_entity_poly.entity_id
_entity_poly.type
_entity_poly.pdbx_seq_one_letter_code
_entity_poly.pdbx_strand_id
1 'polypeptide(L)' 'MRLNEVRERLISYGYHPDEVEYALVEILLYKSADLINTADIRVLLSMLQEKLEITRAESRIKMFSG' A
#
# COMPACT_ATOMS: atom_id res chain seq x y z
N MET A 1 -11.35 -10.37 -6.68
CA MET A 1 -10.73 -11.06 -5.53
C MET A 1 -11.39 -10.56 -4.27
N ARG A 2 -11.43 -11.35 -3.19
CA ARG A 2 -11.94 -10.86 -1.91
C ARG A 2 -10.92 -9.90 -1.29
N LEU A 3 -11.38 -8.88 -0.59
CA LEU A 3 -10.53 -7.89 0.09
C LEU A 3 -9.47 -8.55 0.99
N ASN A 4 -9.86 -9.59 1.72
CA ASN A 4 -8.95 -10.33 2.61
C ASN A 4 -7.80 -11.01 1.85
N GLU A 5 -8.04 -11.53 0.65
CA GLU A 5 -6.99 -12.15 -0.18
C GLU A 5 -5.98 -11.11 -0.65
N VAL A 6 -6.45 -9.89 -0.96
CA VAL A 6 -5.57 -8.77 -1.35
C VAL A 6 -4.73 -8.34 -0.16
N ARG A 7 -5.35 -8.21 1.04
CA ARG A 7 -4.64 -7.90 2.28
C ARG A 7 -3.53 -8.91 2.57
N GLU A 8 -3.86 -10.20 2.60
CA GLU A 8 -2.89 -11.28 2.87
C GLU A 8 -1.76 -11.28 1.84
N ARG A 9 -2.08 -11.05 0.56
CA ARG A 9 -1.10 -11.01 -0.51
C ARG A 9 -0.13 -9.83 -0.37
N LEU A 10 -0.61 -8.65 -0.01
CA LEU A 10 0.24 -7.49 0.22
C LEU A 10 1.13 -7.70 1.45
N ILE A 11 0.59 -8.24 2.54
CA ILE A 11 1.41 -8.60 3.72
C ILE A 11 2.48 -9.64 3.34
N SER A 12 2.15 -10.62 2.51
CA SER A 12 3.11 -11.63 2.04
C SER A 12 4.26 -11.06 1.19
N TYR A 13 4.07 -9.88 0.58
CA TYR A 13 5.12 -9.16 -0.14
C TYR A 13 6.04 -8.34 0.77
N GLY A 14 5.77 -8.31 2.08
CA GLY A 14 6.58 -7.62 3.08
C GLY A 14 6.11 -6.20 3.42
N TYR A 15 4.92 -5.80 2.96
CA TYR A 15 4.31 -4.53 3.39
C TYR A 15 3.77 -4.64 4.82
N HIS A 16 3.88 -3.56 5.60
CA HIS A 16 3.40 -3.55 6.98
C HIS A 16 1.85 -3.60 7.00
N PRO A 17 1.22 -4.39 7.90
CA PRO A 17 -0.23 -4.50 7.96
C PRO A 17 -0.97 -3.15 8.01
N ASP A 18 -0.45 -2.20 8.78
CA ASP A 18 -1.05 -0.86 8.90
C ASP A 18 -1.00 -0.05 7.59
N GLU A 19 0.09 -0.17 6.82
CA GLU A 19 0.22 0.50 5.52
C GLU A 19 -0.73 -0.11 4.49
N VAL A 20 -0.85 -1.44 4.52
CA VAL A 20 -1.79 -2.19 3.69
C VAL A 20 -3.23 -1.78 4.01
N GLU A 21 -3.57 -1.67 5.29
CA GLU A 21 -4.91 -1.29 5.73
C GLU A 21 -5.25 0.15 5.31
N TYR A 22 -4.31 1.08 5.46
CA TYR A 22 -4.47 2.45 4.99
C TYR A 22 -4.73 2.52 3.48
N ALA A 23 -3.90 1.84 2.68
CA ALA A 23 -4.02 1.86 1.21
C ALA A 23 -5.34 1.20 0.75
N LEU A 24 -5.78 0.13 1.42
CA LEU A 24 -7.06 -0.50 1.14
C LEU A 24 -8.22 0.45 1.44
N VAL A 25 -8.19 1.17 2.57
CA VAL A 25 -9.21 2.17 2.90
C VAL A 25 -9.28 3.26 1.83
N GLU A 26 -8.14 3.77 1.35
CA GLU A 26 -8.12 4.78 0.29
C GLU A 26 -8.82 4.32 -0.99
N ILE A 27 -8.59 3.09 -1.45
CA ILE A 27 -9.27 2.58 -2.64
C ILE A 27 -10.76 2.32 -2.39
N LEU A 28 -11.10 1.85 -1.19
CA LEU A 28 -12.49 1.59 -0.81
C LEU A 28 -13.34 2.87 -0.71
N LEU A 29 -12.72 4.03 -0.55
CA LEU A 29 -13.43 5.32 -0.65
C LEU A 29 -13.95 5.61 -2.07
N TYR A 30 -13.29 5.08 -3.10
CA TYR A 30 -13.64 5.32 -4.50
C TYR A 30 -14.33 4.13 -5.17
N LYS A 31 -14.37 2.95 -4.51
CA LYS A 31 -14.87 1.72 -5.11
C LYS A 31 -15.34 0.70 -4.06
N SER A 32 -16.41 -0.03 -4.38
CA SER A 32 -16.89 -1.13 -3.52
C SER A 32 -15.87 -2.27 -3.43
N ALA A 33 -15.72 -2.84 -2.23
CA ALA A 33 -14.80 -3.95 -1.93
C ALA A 33 -15.00 -5.18 -2.83
N ASP A 34 -16.22 -5.40 -3.29
CA ASP A 34 -16.58 -6.54 -4.14
C ASP A 34 -16.09 -6.40 -5.60
N LEU A 35 -15.65 -5.21 -6.00
CA LEU A 35 -15.25 -4.90 -7.37
C LEU A 35 -13.73 -4.85 -7.56
N ILE A 36 -12.95 -5.25 -6.55
CA ILE A 36 -11.48 -5.22 -6.61
C ILE A 36 -10.97 -6.22 -7.64
N ASN A 37 -10.29 -5.68 -8.65
CA ASN A 37 -9.71 -6.38 -9.78
C ASN A 37 -8.18 -6.19 -9.80
N THR A 38 -7.52 -6.87 -10.74
CA THR A 38 -6.05 -6.87 -10.86
C THR A 38 -5.47 -5.48 -11.14
N ALA A 39 -6.19 -4.60 -11.81
CA ALA A 39 -5.74 -3.23 -12.06
C ALA A 39 -5.71 -2.42 -10.76
N ASP A 40 -6.73 -2.56 -9.90
CA ASP A 40 -6.76 -1.91 -8.59
C ASP A 40 -5.58 -2.38 -7.70
N ILE A 41 -5.23 -3.67 -7.76
CA ILE A 41 -4.08 -4.21 -7.03
C ILE A 41 -2.77 -3.59 -7.52
N ARG A 42 -2.63 -3.37 -8.83
CA ARG A 42 -1.45 -2.67 -9.39
C ARG A 42 -1.38 -1.23 -8.89
N VAL A 43 -2.52 -0.54 -8.81
CA VAL A 43 -2.58 0.82 -8.24
C VAL A 43 -2.18 0.81 -6.77
N LEU A 44 -2.69 -0.13 -5.95
CA LEU A 44 -2.28 -0.29 -4.54
C LEU A 44 -0.78 -0.48 -4.41
N LEU A 45 -0.20 -1.36 -5.23
CA LEU A 45 1.23 -1.64 -5.20
C LEU A 45 2.06 -0.39 -5.55
N SER A 46 1.66 0.36 -6.57
CA SER A 46 2.32 1.62 -6.92
C SER A 46 2.25 2.65 -5.79
N MET A 47 1.08 2.82 -5.17
CA MET A 47 0.90 3.75 -4.04
C MET A 47 1.75 3.35 -2.83
N LEU A 48 1.79 2.05 -2.50
CA LEU A 48 2.61 1.53 -1.40
C LEU A 48 4.11 1.67 -1.69
N GLN A 49 4.55 1.44 -2.94
CA GLN A 49 5.93 1.66 -3.35
C GLN A 49 6.34 3.12 -3.25
N GLU A 50 5.51 4.04 -3.74
CA GLU A 50 5.79 5.47 -3.69
C GLU A 50 5.92 5.98 -2.26
N LYS A 51 5.03 5.54 -1.34
CA LYS A 51 5.16 5.85 0.08
C LYS A 51 6.47 5.34 0.68
N LEU A 52 6.88 4.12 0.37
CA LEU A 52 8.15 3.56 0.82
C LEU A 52 9.36 4.35 0.30
N GLU A 53 9.32 4.81 -0.95
CA GLU A 53 10.39 5.63 -1.51
C GLU A 53 10.48 7.01 -0.85
N ILE A 54 9.33 7.65 -0.57
CA ILE A 54 9.25 8.91 0.17
C ILE A 54 9.81 8.73 1.58
N THR A 55 9.35 7.72 2.33
CA THR A 55 9.84 7.44 3.69
C THR A 55 11.34 7.15 3.70
N ARG A 56 11.85 6.41 2.72
CA ARG A 56 13.30 6.17 2.55
C ARG A 56 14.06 7.46 2.26
N ALA A 57 13.53 8.33 1.42
CA ALA A 57 14.15 9.62 1.11
C ALA A 57 14.21 10.53 2.35
N GLU A 58 13.12 10.61 3.12
CA GLU A 58 13.05 11.39 4.36
C GLU A 58 14.00 10.84 5.44
N SER A 59 14.08 9.51 5.57
CA SER A 59 15.01 8.85 6.48
C SER A 59 16.48 9.16 6.13
N ARG A 60 16.82 9.17 4.84
CA ARG A 60 18.15 9.59 4.36
C ARG A 60 18.43 11.05 4.71
N ILE A 61 17.49 11.97 4.46
CA ILE A 61 17.66 13.39 4.80
C ILE A 61 17.94 13.56 6.31
N LYS A 62 17.20 12.86 7.17
CA LYS A 62 17.41 12.89 8.63
C LYS A 62 18.78 12.35 9.05
N MET A 63 19.32 11.34 8.37
CA MET A 63 20.67 10.83 8.64
C MET A 63 21.79 11.82 8.26
N PHE A 64 21.60 12.62 7.21
CA PHE A 64 22.60 13.61 6.78
C PHE A 64 22.48 14.96 7.48
N SER A 65 21.43 15.17 8.27
CA SER A 65 21.18 16.41 9.02
C SER A 65 21.48 16.29 10.52
N GLY A 66 22.09 15.17 10.95
CA GLY A 66 22.41 14.84 12.34
C GLY A 66 23.88 15.03 12.70
#